data_AF-A0AAV1Y507-F1
#
_entry.id   AF-A0AAV1Y507-F1
#
_cell.length_a   1.000
_cell.length_b   1.000
_cell.length_c   1.000
_cell.angle_alpha   90.00
_cell.angle_beta   90.00
_cell.angle_gamma   90.00
#
_symmetry.space_group_name_H-M   'P 1'
#
loop_
_entity.id
_entity.type
_entity.pdbx_description
1 polymer ?
#
loop_
_entity_poly.entity_id
_entity_poly.type
_entity_poly.pdbx_seq_one_letter_code
_entity_poly.pdbx_strand_id
1 'polypeptide(L)'
;MSASEVTAEVTVVNIHLSDRQSIPPEVILVSLELNKVDYEVERKKSLQARYYFGTIFLVMNLVAWFFRDYGQRFIPWIHYIKVCGIKGGDCFHSIGVLRVSLGCYIFFTVMFLTTVKTRKLFEGQNSWHSGWWELKSVLLVVSMALPFFFSSQIIQIYGEIARIGAGIFLLLQLVSVVHFITWWNKYWTPNEERKHRCFLGLFMSTLFYVGSICGVVYMYTTYASRSSCSLNIFFITWTAILLAAMLVVSLHSKVNRGLLSSGIMASYIVFLCWCAIRSEPATLRCETKDQEKRNGGWITIIGFLIAIFAIVMAAFSTGIDSKCFQFSKDKDEDSIPYNYGFFHIVFSLGAMYFAMLFISWDLNNSARKWSIDVGWASTWVKIINEWFAATIYIWMLISPVVRQNKVMDSDGTMQETPESSMA
;
A
#
# COMPACT_ATOMS: atom_id res chain seq x y z
N MET A 1 -6.19 58.11 -23.86
CA MET A 1 -5.62 57.53 -22.63
C MET A 1 -6.72 57.61 -21.57
N SER A 2 -7.49 56.53 -21.39
CA SER A 2 -7.26 55.46 -20.38
C SER A 2 -7.58 55.96 -18.97
N ALA A 3 -8.37 55.33 -18.11
CA ALA A 3 -9.26 54.17 -18.15
C ALA A 3 -10.14 54.29 -16.89
N SER A 4 -11.43 53.93 -16.95
CA SER A 4 -12.25 53.73 -15.76
C SER A 4 -12.54 52.24 -15.59
N GLU A 5 -12.03 51.73 -14.48
CA GLU A 5 -12.13 50.37 -13.96
C GLU A 5 -13.58 50.04 -13.61
N VAL A 6 -14.13 48.95 -14.16
CA VAL A 6 -15.41 48.38 -13.72
C VAL A 6 -15.12 46.96 -13.22
N THR A 7 -15.04 46.84 -11.91
CA THR A 7 -15.04 45.56 -11.19
C THR A 7 -16.46 44.99 -11.22
N ALA A 8 -16.65 43.90 -11.96
CA ALA A 8 -17.89 43.11 -11.90
C ALA A 8 -17.74 42.00 -10.85
N GLU A 9 -18.57 42.04 -9.82
CA GLU A 9 -18.76 40.93 -8.87
C GLU A 9 -19.27 39.68 -9.59
N VAL A 10 -18.61 38.55 -9.36
CA VAL A 10 -19.03 37.24 -9.86
C VAL A 10 -20.01 36.63 -8.87
N THR A 11 -21.31 36.78 -9.14
CA THR A 11 -22.36 36.01 -8.47
C THR A 11 -22.45 34.62 -9.11
N VAL A 12 -22.21 33.57 -8.31
CA VAL A 12 -22.40 32.17 -8.71
C VAL A 12 -23.89 31.93 -8.97
N VAL A 13 -24.29 31.86 -10.24
CA VAL A 13 -25.66 31.52 -10.62
C VAL A 13 -25.83 30.01 -10.49
N ASN A 14 -26.53 29.59 -9.43
CA ASN A 14 -27.00 28.22 -9.26
C ASN A 14 -28.20 28.01 -10.19
N ILE A 15 -27.98 27.45 -11.38
CA ILE A 15 -29.04 27.27 -12.39
C ILE A 15 -29.97 26.14 -11.95
N HIS A 16 -31.15 26.50 -11.44
CA HIS A 16 -32.24 25.57 -11.18
C HIS A 16 -32.88 25.15 -12.51
N LEU A 17 -33.09 23.85 -12.71
CA LEU A 17 -33.54 23.18 -13.95
C LEU A 17 -34.92 23.62 -14.51
N SER A 18 -35.54 24.69 -13.99
CA SER A 18 -36.91 25.10 -14.34
C SER A 18 -37.02 26.25 -15.35
N ASP A 19 -35.94 26.96 -15.69
CA ASP A 19 -35.95 28.14 -16.60
C ASP A 19 -35.35 27.85 -17.98
N ARG A 20 -35.84 26.81 -18.66
CA ARG A 20 -35.27 26.34 -19.93
C ARG A 20 -35.87 27.01 -21.19
N GLN A 21 -36.10 28.33 -21.20
CA GLN A 21 -36.72 28.96 -22.39
C GLN A 21 -36.17 30.31 -22.89
N SER A 22 -35.05 30.84 -22.40
CA SER A 22 -34.52 32.11 -22.96
C SER A 22 -33.01 32.35 -22.83
N ILE A 23 -32.18 31.30 -22.78
CA ILE A 23 -30.73 31.48 -22.69
C ILE A 23 -30.08 31.31 -24.08
N PRO A 24 -29.33 32.31 -24.60
CA PRO A 24 -28.59 32.17 -25.85
C PRO A 24 -27.58 31.01 -25.77
N PRO A 25 -27.43 30.19 -26.82
CA PRO A 25 -26.52 29.04 -26.83
C PRO A 25 -25.06 29.42 -26.53
N GLU A 26 -24.63 30.64 -26.88
CA GLU A 26 -23.30 31.17 -26.57
C GLU A 26 -23.06 31.30 -25.06
N VAL A 27 -24.06 31.70 -24.27
CA VAL A 27 -23.96 31.84 -22.81
C VAL A 27 -23.86 30.46 -22.13
N ILE A 28 -24.58 29.47 -22.66
CA ILE A 28 -24.51 28.08 -22.18
C ILE A 28 -23.12 27.49 -22.45
N LEU A 29 -22.54 27.75 -23.62
CA LEU A 29 -21.19 27.28 -23.96
C LEU A 29 -20.13 27.90 -23.05
N VAL A 30 -20.18 29.22 -22.84
CA VAL A 30 -19.23 29.93 -21.97
C VAL A 30 -19.33 29.45 -20.52
N SER A 31 -20.54 29.22 -19.99
CA SER A 31 -20.72 28.69 -18.63
C SER A 31 -20.24 27.25 -18.47
N LEU A 32 -20.42 26.39 -19.48
CA LEU A 32 -19.84 25.04 -19.50
C LEU A 32 -18.32 25.06 -19.53
N GLU A 33 -17.72 25.93 -20.34
CA GLU A 33 -16.26 26.09 -20.40
C GLU A 33 -15.69 26.59 -19.07
N LEU A 34 -16.34 27.58 -18.44
CA LEU A 34 -15.93 28.10 -17.13
C LEU A 34 -15.99 27.01 -16.05
N ASN A 35 -17.11 26.28 -15.98
CA ASN A 35 -17.27 25.17 -15.04
C ASN A 35 -16.19 24.11 -15.25
N LYS A 36 -15.86 23.77 -16.50
CA LYS A 36 -14.81 22.81 -16.84
C LYS A 36 -13.43 23.28 -16.36
N VAL A 37 -13.13 24.57 -16.52
CA VAL A 37 -11.88 25.16 -15.99
C VAL A 37 -11.85 25.05 -14.46
N ASP A 38 -12.95 25.38 -13.78
CA ASP A 38 -12.99 25.31 -12.31
C ASP A 38 -12.88 23.87 -11.79
N TYR A 39 -13.53 22.90 -12.45
CA TYR A 39 -13.37 21.47 -12.14
C TYR A 39 -11.92 21.01 -12.28
N GLU A 40 -11.22 21.42 -13.35
CA GLU A 40 -9.81 21.08 -13.56
C GLU A 40 -8.89 21.72 -12.49
N VAL A 41 -9.18 22.95 -12.07
CA VAL A 41 -8.44 23.62 -10.99
C VAL A 41 -8.60 22.88 -9.67
N GLU A 42 -9.83 22.56 -9.26
CA GLU A 42 -10.09 21.83 -8.01
C GLU A 42 -9.55 20.40 -8.05
N ARG A 43 -9.65 19.74 -9.20
CA ARG A 43 -9.05 18.41 -9.42
C ARG A 43 -7.53 18.47 -9.26
N LYS A 44 -6.87 19.49 -9.81
CA LYS A 44 -5.42 19.68 -9.66
C LYS A 44 -5.02 19.91 -8.20
N LYS A 45 -5.77 20.72 -7.44
CA LYS A 45 -5.54 20.92 -6.00
C LYS A 45 -5.66 19.61 -5.23
N SER A 46 -6.70 18.82 -5.51
CA SER A 46 -6.91 17.50 -4.90
C SER A 46 -5.82 16.48 -5.22
N LEU A 47 -5.27 16.51 -6.44
CA LEU A 47 -4.13 15.70 -6.85
C LEU A 47 -2.84 16.14 -6.13
N GLN A 48 -2.61 17.45 -6.02
CA GLN A 48 -1.46 18.00 -5.28
C GLN A 48 -1.52 17.64 -3.79
N ALA A 49 -2.72 17.65 -3.19
CA ALA A 49 -2.93 17.28 -1.78
C ALA A 49 -2.35 15.90 -1.43
N ARG A 50 -2.43 14.92 -2.34
CA ARG A 50 -1.84 13.58 -2.13
C ARG A 50 -0.35 13.65 -1.82
N TYR A 51 0.41 14.48 -2.56
CA TYR A 51 1.84 14.60 -2.38
C TYR A 51 2.20 15.29 -1.07
N TYR A 52 1.39 16.26 -0.62
CA TYR A 52 1.55 16.84 0.71
C TYR A 52 1.33 15.81 1.81
N PHE A 53 0.27 15.01 1.75
CA PHE A 53 0.04 13.91 2.70
C PHE A 53 1.14 12.84 2.65
N GLY A 54 1.62 12.48 1.46
CA GLY A 54 2.78 11.61 1.27
C GLY A 54 4.05 12.16 1.92
N THR A 55 4.28 13.47 1.79
CA THR A 55 5.42 14.17 2.40
C THR A 55 5.29 14.22 3.92
N ILE A 56 4.09 14.52 4.45
CA ILE A 56 3.81 14.47 5.90
C ILE A 56 4.14 13.07 6.43
N PHE A 57 3.66 12.02 5.76
CA PHE A 57 3.91 10.64 6.16
C PHE A 57 5.41 10.28 6.15
N LEU A 58 6.16 10.73 5.13
CA LEU A 58 7.62 10.59 5.09
C LEU A 58 8.30 11.28 6.28
N VAL A 59 7.94 12.54 6.56
CA VAL A 59 8.48 13.29 7.70
C VAL A 59 8.17 12.57 9.01
N MET A 60 6.97 11.99 9.17
CA MET A 60 6.62 11.21 10.37
C MET A 60 7.42 9.92 10.52
N ASN A 61 7.76 9.24 9.42
CA ASN A 61 8.68 8.09 9.47
C ASN A 61 10.10 8.51 9.90
N LEU A 62 10.59 9.66 9.41
CA LEU A 62 11.89 10.21 9.82
C LEU A 62 11.89 10.64 11.29
N VAL A 63 10.80 11.25 11.78
CA VAL A 63 10.62 11.60 13.19
C VAL A 63 10.56 10.33 14.05
N ALA A 64 9.81 9.31 13.65
CA ALA A 64 9.77 8.03 14.37
C ALA A 64 11.16 7.40 14.46
N TRP A 65 11.96 7.48 13.39
CA TRP A 65 13.34 7.00 13.39
C TRP A 65 14.20 7.81 14.35
N PHE A 66 14.08 9.15 14.34
CA PHE A 66 14.80 10.01 15.28
C PHE A 66 14.51 9.64 16.74
N PHE A 67 13.22 9.48 17.10
CA PHE A 67 12.83 9.07 18.44
C PHE A 67 13.34 7.68 18.82
N ARG A 68 13.34 6.74 17.87
CA ARG A 68 13.84 5.38 18.09
C ARG A 68 15.35 5.34 18.37
N ASP A 69 16.15 6.02 17.56
CA ASP A 69 17.61 5.88 17.57
C ASP A 69 18.33 6.94 18.43
N TYR A 70 17.67 8.08 18.72
CA TYR A 70 18.26 9.22 19.44
C TYR A 70 17.42 9.73 20.62
N GLY A 71 16.17 9.28 20.78
CA GLY A 71 15.26 9.81 21.80
C GLY A 71 15.78 9.71 23.24
N GLN A 72 16.60 8.69 23.53
CA GLN A 72 17.18 8.49 24.87
C GLN A 72 18.06 9.67 25.32
N ARG A 73 18.73 10.35 24.38
CA ARG A 73 19.64 11.47 24.68
C ARG A 73 18.89 12.79 24.90
N PHE A 74 17.74 12.97 24.26
CA PHE A 74 17.03 14.25 24.21
C PHE A 74 15.86 14.35 25.19
N ILE A 75 15.31 13.23 25.67
CA ILE A 75 14.13 13.25 26.56
C ILE A 75 14.39 12.44 27.85
N PRO A 76 15.24 12.94 28.76
CA PRO A 76 15.53 12.27 30.03
C PRO A 76 14.32 12.19 30.97
N TRP A 77 13.28 13.05 30.83
CA TRP A 77 12.10 13.03 31.69
C TRP A 77 11.17 11.81 31.49
N ILE A 78 11.29 11.08 30.37
CA ILE A 78 10.50 9.85 30.12
C ILE A 78 11.11 8.61 30.82
N HIS A 79 12.31 8.72 31.44
CA HIS A 79 12.96 7.62 32.17
C HIS A 79 12.12 7.06 33.35
N TYR A 80 11.12 7.79 33.83
CA TYR A 80 10.41 7.44 35.06
C TYR A 80 9.18 6.54 34.87
N ILE A 81 8.92 6.02 33.66
CA ILE A 81 7.82 5.08 33.45
C ILE A 81 8.34 3.63 33.64
N LYS A 82 8.14 3.14 34.86
CA LYS A 82 8.56 1.85 35.42
C LYS A 82 7.88 0.64 34.75
N VAL A 83 8.07 0.41 33.43
CA VAL A 83 7.46 -0.72 32.70
C VAL A 83 8.40 -1.33 31.63
N CYS A 84 9.72 -1.33 31.85
CA CYS A 84 10.65 -2.06 30.95
C CYS A 84 11.67 -2.87 31.75
N GLY A 85 11.22 -3.95 32.42
CA GLY A 85 12.10 -4.96 33.04
C GLY A 85 13.17 -4.44 34.02
N ILE A 86 14.08 -5.31 34.43
CA ILE A 86 15.13 -5.01 35.43
C ILE A 86 16.24 -4.09 34.85
N LYS A 87 16.34 -3.95 33.52
CA LYS A 87 17.38 -3.16 32.83
C LYS A 87 16.92 -1.82 32.24
N GLY A 88 15.63 -1.48 32.28
CA GLY A 88 15.09 -0.11 32.09
C GLY A 88 15.26 0.58 30.73
N GLY A 89 16.27 0.26 29.93
CA GLY A 89 16.61 0.96 28.69
C GLY A 89 16.00 0.36 27.41
N ASP A 90 15.72 -0.95 27.41
CA ASP A 90 15.48 -1.68 26.16
C ASP A 90 14.13 -1.33 25.48
N CYS A 91 13.08 -0.99 26.23
CA CYS A 91 11.77 -0.72 25.64
C CYS A 91 11.46 0.77 25.38
N PHE A 92 12.41 1.67 25.69
CA PHE A 92 12.29 3.09 25.39
C PHE A 92 12.19 3.36 23.87
N HIS A 93 13.00 2.67 23.07
CA HIS A 93 13.02 2.83 21.61
C HIS A 93 11.67 2.45 20.98
N SER A 94 11.10 1.31 21.38
CA SER A 94 9.83 0.81 20.86
C SER A 94 8.65 1.71 21.26
N ILE A 95 8.64 2.19 22.52
CA ILE A 95 7.60 3.12 22.99
C ILE A 95 7.66 4.46 22.24
N GLY A 96 8.85 4.99 21.95
CA GLY A 96 9.01 6.23 21.19
C GLY A 96 8.40 6.16 19.79
N VAL A 97 8.67 5.07 19.07
CA VAL A 97 8.09 4.80 17.74
C VAL A 97 6.57 4.69 17.82
N LEU A 98 6.05 3.91 18.78
CA LEU A 98 4.62 3.70 18.95
C LEU A 98 3.86 5.00 19.26
N ARG A 99 4.46 5.94 20.00
CA ARG A 99 3.85 7.26 20.24
C ARG A 99 3.74 8.10 18.97
N VAL A 100 4.82 8.19 18.18
CA VAL A 100 4.80 8.92 16.90
C VAL A 100 3.82 8.26 15.92
N SER A 101 3.81 6.93 15.86
CA SER A 101 2.86 6.16 15.06
C SER A 101 1.40 6.39 15.48
N LEU A 102 1.10 6.38 16.78
CA LEU A 102 -0.24 6.67 17.29
C LEU A 102 -0.70 8.07 16.89
N GLY A 103 0.18 9.07 16.95
CA GLY A 103 -0.15 10.43 16.53
C GLY A 103 -0.42 10.54 15.03
N CYS A 104 0.33 9.79 14.23
CA CYS A 104 0.12 9.66 12.79
C CYS A 104 -1.21 8.95 12.47
N TYR A 105 -1.49 7.85 13.16
CA TYR A 105 -2.75 7.11 13.08
C TYR A 105 -3.95 8.00 13.41
N ILE A 106 -3.89 8.78 14.49
CA ILE A 106 -4.96 9.70 14.89
C ILE A 106 -5.18 10.76 13.80
N PHE A 107 -4.12 11.38 13.30
CA PHE A 107 -4.22 12.39 12.23
C PHE A 107 -4.95 11.85 11.00
N PHE A 108 -4.47 10.73 10.44
CA PHE A 108 -5.06 10.16 9.23
C PHE A 108 -6.44 9.57 9.48
N THR A 109 -6.74 9.10 10.69
CA THR A 109 -8.10 8.64 11.05
C THR A 109 -9.09 9.81 11.14
N VAL A 110 -8.70 10.95 11.70
CA VAL A 110 -9.55 12.16 11.68
C VAL A 110 -9.77 12.65 10.25
N MET A 111 -8.72 12.64 9.42
CA MET A 111 -8.86 12.93 7.98
C MET A 111 -9.82 11.95 7.30
N PHE A 112 -9.70 10.65 7.57
CA PHE A 112 -10.64 9.64 7.06
C PHE A 112 -12.08 9.95 7.44
N LEU A 113 -12.36 10.16 8.73
CA LEU A 113 -13.72 10.41 9.23
C LEU A 113 -14.34 11.68 8.63
N THR A 114 -13.53 12.70 8.37
CA THR A 114 -13.99 13.98 7.81
C THR A 114 -14.16 13.94 6.28
N THR A 115 -13.55 13.00 5.56
CA THR A 115 -13.61 12.92 4.09
C THR A 115 -14.28 11.65 3.52
N VAL A 116 -14.72 10.70 4.36
CA VAL A 116 -15.25 9.40 3.89
C VAL A 116 -16.52 9.52 3.01
N LYS A 117 -17.30 10.59 3.20
CA LYS A 117 -18.54 10.83 2.45
C LYS A 117 -18.35 11.65 1.17
N THR A 118 -17.14 12.14 0.90
CA THR A 118 -16.90 13.03 -0.25
C THR A 118 -17.06 12.27 -1.57
N ARG A 119 -17.85 12.82 -2.49
CA ARG A 119 -18.04 12.25 -3.83
C ARG A 119 -17.77 13.26 -4.94
N LYS A 120 -18.02 14.55 -4.69
CA LYS A 120 -17.94 15.62 -5.69
C LYS A 120 -16.85 16.66 -5.34
N LEU A 121 -16.36 17.38 -6.35
CA LEU A 121 -15.27 18.36 -6.21
C LEU A 121 -15.67 19.64 -5.46
N PHE A 122 -16.93 20.11 -5.58
CA PHE A 122 -17.38 21.34 -4.93
C PHE A 122 -18.01 21.14 -3.54
N GLU A 123 -17.87 19.95 -2.95
CA GLU A 123 -18.30 19.69 -1.58
C GLU A 123 -17.34 20.34 -0.57
N GLY A 124 -17.88 20.83 0.56
CA GLY A 124 -17.06 21.45 1.62
C GLY A 124 -15.95 20.52 2.14
N GLN A 125 -16.17 19.21 2.11
CA GLN A 125 -15.18 18.20 2.47
C GLN A 125 -13.99 18.15 1.48
N ASN A 126 -14.18 18.48 0.19
CA ASN A 126 -13.05 18.60 -0.74
C ASN A 126 -12.20 19.83 -0.43
N SER A 127 -12.83 20.95 -0.06
CA SER A 127 -12.12 22.15 0.42
C SER A 127 -11.33 21.84 1.70
N TRP A 128 -11.94 21.09 2.63
CA TRP A 128 -11.23 20.56 3.78
C TRP A 128 -10.08 19.65 3.38
N HIS A 129 -10.23 18.70 2.44
CA HIS A 129 -9.16 17.79 2.04
C HIS A 129 -7.98 18.48 1.33
N SER A 130 -8.27 19.38 0.39
CA SER A 130 -7.28 19.94 -0.55
C SER A 130 -6.73 21.30 -0.14
N GLY A 131 -7.45 22.05 0.70
CA GLY A 131 -7.11 23.40 1.16
C GLY A 131 -6.70 23.39 2.63
N TRP A 132 -7.28 24.31 3.43
CA TRP A 132 -7.29 24.37 4.90
C TRP A 132 -6.04 23.77 5.59
N TRP A 133 -4.85 24.14 5.09
CA TRP A 133 -3.59 23.51 5.51
C TRP A 133 -3.17 23.94 6.91
N GLU A 134 -3.41 25.20 7.27
CA GLU A 134 -3.10 25.73 8.60
C GLU A 134 -3.82 24.94 9.71
N LEU A 135 -5.13 24.72 9.55
CA LEU A 135 -5.92 23.92 10.49
C LEU A 135 -5.46 22.46 10.53
N LYS A 136 -5.05 21.88 9.41
CA LYS A 136 -4.45 20.53 9.40
C LYS A 136 -3.09 20.50 10.07
N SER A 137 -2.27 21.53 9.93
CA SER A 137 -0.99 21.64 10.61
C SER A 137 -1.19 21.68 12.12
N VAL A 138 -2.17 22.44 12.61
CA VAL A 138 -2.55 22.42 14.04
C VAL A 138 -3.04 21.04 14.45
N LEU A 139 -3.93 20.42 13.67
CA LEU A 139 -4.43 19.06 13.93
C LEU A 139 -3.29 18.03 14.00
N LEU A 140 -2.32 18.12 13.10
CA LEU A 140 -1.13 17.26 13.06
C LEU A 140 -0.25 17.45 14.30
N VAL A 141 0.01 18.69 14.70
CA VAL A 141 0.82 18.96 15.90
C VAL A 141 0.11 18.44 17.16
N VAL A 142 -1.19 18.69 17.28
CA VAL A 142 -2.00 18.19 18.41
C VAL A 142 -2.04 16.66 18.43
N SER A 143 -2.26 16.02 17.28
CA SER A 143 -2.29 14.56 17.19
C SER A 143 -0.92 13.94 17.50
N MET A 144 0.19 14.61 17.17
CA MET A 144 1.53 14.14 17.52
C MET A 144 1.87 14.35 18.99
N ALA A 145 1.39 15.43 19.61
CA ALA A 145 1.62 15.70 21.03
C ALA A 145 0.78 14.80 21.94
N LEU A 146 -0.47 14.51 21.56
CA LEU A 146 -1.44 13.77 22.39
C LEU A 146 -0.91 12.42 22.92
N PRO A 147 -0.29 11.55 22.10
CA PRO A 147 0.30 10.29 22.55
C PRO A 147 1.33 10.42 23.66
N PHE A 148 2.02 11.56 23.82
CA PHE A 148 3.02 11.75 24.88
C PHE A 148 2.41 11.92 26.27
N PHE A 149 1.13 12.29 26.36
CA PHE A 149 0.39 12.38 27.62
C PHE A 149 -0.17 11.03 28.07
N PHE A 150 -0.18 10.01 27.21
CA PHE A 150 -0.70 8.69 27.55
C PHE A 150 0.32 7.85 28.34
N SER A 151 -0.21 7.03 29.26
CA SER A 151 0.59 6.06 30.01
C SER A 151 1.21 5.00 29.09
N SER A 152 2.33 4.40 29.50
CA SER A 152 2.98 3.34 28.71
C SER A 152 2.07 2.14 28.46
N GLN A 153 1.15 1.83 29.39
CA GLN A 153 0.20 0.73 29.24
C GLN A 153 -0.71 0.93 28.03
N ILE A 154 -1.24 2.15 27.84
CA ILE A 154 -2.08 2.47 26.67
C ILE A 154 -1.28 2.35 25.38
N ILE A 155 -0.01 2.78 25.38
CA ILE A 155 0.87 2.67 24.21
C ILE A 155 1.18 1.21 23.85
N GLN A 156 1.35 0.33 24.85
CA GLN A 156 1.54 -1.10 24.64
C GLN A 156 0.27 -1.76 24.06
N ILE A 157 -0.91 -1.42 24.59
CA ILE A 157 -2.20 -1.87 24.01
C ILE A 157 -2.33 -1.40 22.56
N TYR A 158 -1.98 -0.14 22.28
CA TYR A 158 -1.94 0.37 20.92
C TYR A 158 -0.99 -0.43 20.03
N GLY A 159 0.19 -0.82 20.52
CA GLY A 159 1.13 -1.64 19.76
C GLY A 159 0.54 -3.00 19.34
N GLU A 160 -0.25 -3.64 20.22
CA GLU A 160 -0.97 -4.89 19.90
C GLU A 160 -2.04 -4.66 18.83
N ILE A 161 -2.81 -3.56 18.93
CA ILE A 161 -3.79 -3.16 17.92
C ILE A 161 -3.09 -2.85 16.59
N ALA A 162 -1.96 -2.15 16.64
CA ALA A 162 -1.16 -1.78 15.48
C ALA A 162 -0.59 -3.01 14.78
N ARG A 163 -0.30 -4.11 15.51
CA ARG A 163 0.08 -5.39 14.89
C ARG A 163 -1.02 -5.92 13.96
N ILE A 164 -2.28 -5.86 14.40
CA ILE A 164 -3.45 -6.28 13.59
C ILE A 164 -3.63 -5.32 12.41
N GLY A 165 -3.59 -4.01 12.66
CA GLY A 165 -3.75 -2.99 11.61
C GLY A 165 -2.65 -3.06 10.53
N ALA A 166 -1.41 -3.36 10.94
CA ALA A 166 -0.30 -3.61 10.02
C ALA A 166 -0.54 -4.85 9.14
N GLY A 167 -1.16 -5.90 9.69
CA GLY A 167 -1.60 -7.07 8.91
C GLY A 167 -2.66 -6.70 7.86
N ILE A 168 -3.65 -5.88 8.24
CA ILE A 168 -4.67 -5.37 7.29
C ILE A 168 -4.01 -4.53 6.19
N PHE A 169 -3.08 -3.65 6.56
CA PHE A 169 -2.31 -2.86 5.59
C PHE A 169 -1.58 -3.74 4.58
N LEU A 170 -0.88 -4.79 5.04
CA LEU A 170 -0.17 -5.72 4.17
C LEU A 170 -1.11 -6.40 3.17
N LEU A 171 -2.31 -6.81 3.59
CA LEU A 171 -3.32 -7.38 2.69
C LEU A 171 -3.80 -6.37 1.63
N LEU A 172 -4.08 -5.13 2.03
CA LEU A 172 -4.48 -4.07 1.09
C LEU A 172 -3.35 -3.75 0.10
N GLN A 173 -2.12 -3.61 0.60
CA GLN A 173 -0.93 -3.39 -0.22
C GLN A 173 -0.73 -4.53 -1.21
N LEU A 174 -0.93 -5.77 -0.75
CA LEU A 174 -0.77 -6.94 -1.59
C LEU A 174 -1.79 -6.97 -2.73
N VAL A 175 -3.07 -6.72 -2.45
CA VAL A 175 -4.10 -6.61 -3.48
C VAL A 175 -3.73 -5.52 -4.50
N SER A 176 -3.25 -4.38 -4.02
CA SER A 176 -2.82 -3.28 -4.89
C SER A 176 -1.63 -3.66 -5.77
N VAL A 177 -0.62 -4.36 -5.22
CA VAL A 177 0.54 -4.84 -5.99
C VAL A 177 0.10 -5.84 -7.06
N VAL A 178 -0.78 -6.80 -6.75
CA VAL A 178 -1.26 -7.76 -7.74
C VAL A 178 -2.06 -7.04 -8.84
N HIS A 179 -2.95 -6.12 -8.48
CA HIS A 179 -3.69 -5.32 -9.45
C HIS A 179 -2.72 -4.51 -10.35
N PHE A 180 -1.72 -3.87 -9.76
CA PHE A 180 -0.67 -3.16 -10.50
C PHE A 180 0.09 -4.07 -11.48
N ILE A 181 0.48 -5.28 -11.05
CA ILE A 181 1.14 -6.26 -11.93
C ILE A 181 0.22 -6.64 -13.12
N THR A 182 -1.07 -6.87 -12.87
CA THR A 182 -2.02 -7.21 -13.94
C THR A 182 -2.28 -6.03 -14.89
N TRP A 183 -2.33 -4.80 -14.36
CA TRP A 183 -2.41 -3.58 -15.15
C TRP A 183 -1.16 -3.40 -16.03
N TRP A 184 0.02 -3.61 -15.44
CA TRP A 184 1.30 -3.58 -16.14
C TRP A 184 1.34 -4.60 -17.28
N ASN A 185 0.89 -5.83 -17.03
CA ASN A 185 0.77 -6.86 -18.06
C ASN A 185 -0.11 -6.41 -19.24
N LYS A 186 -1.26 -5.80 -18.97
CA LYS A 186 -2.17 -5.27 -20.01
C LYS A 186 -1.55 -4.11 -20.78
N TYR A 187 -0.76 -3.26 -20.11
CA TYR A 187 -0.08 -2.13 -20.75
C TYR A 187 0.97 -2.58 -21.77
N TRP A 188 1.80 -3.58 -21.41
CA TRP A 188 2.84 -4.10 -22.29
C TRP A 188 2.32 -5.10 -23.33
N THR A 189 1.22 -5.80 -23.01
CA THR A 189 0.56 -6.76 -23.90
C THR A 189 -0.89 -6.36 -24.15
N PRO A 190 -1.16 -5.24 -24.85
CA PRO A 190 -2.51 -4.88 -25.23
C PRO A 190 -3.07 -5.92 -26.20
N ASN A 191 -4.34 -6.28 -26.04
CA ASN A 191 -5.04 -7.26 -26.89
C ASN A 191 -4.77 -6.94 -28.37
N GLU A 192 -4.32 -7.96 -29.10
CA GLU A 192 -4.37 -8.14 -30.55
C GLU A 192 -4.12 -6.88 -31.39
N GLU A 193 -2.89 -6.74 -31.94
CA GLU A 193 -2.67 -6.18 -33.31
C GLU A 193 -1.20 -5.98 -33.72
N ARG A 194 -0.18 -6.28 -32.90
CA ARG A 194 1.23 -6.09 -33.34
C ARG A 194 2.17 -7.23 -32.94
N LYS A 195 2.55 -8.05 -33.92
CA LYS A 195 3.47 -9.21 -33.81
C LYS A 195 4.77 -8.91 -33.05
N HIS A 196 5.31 -7.69 -33.16
CA HIS A 196 6.51 -7.24 -32.45
C HIS A 196 6.32 -7.08 -30.93
N ARG A 197 5.12 -6.74 -30.44
CA ARG A 197 4.84 -6.54 -29.00
C ARG A 197 4.61 -7.86 -28.26
N CYS A 198 4.09 -8.88 -28.95
CA CYS A 198 3.99 -10.24 -28.41
C CYS A 198 5.38 -10.85 -28.13
N PHE A 199 6.34 -10.67 -29.04
CA PHE A 199 7.72 -11.11 -28.84
C PHE A 199 8.38 -10.41 -27.64
N LEU A 200 8.13 -9.10 -27.47
CA LEU A 200 8.63 -8.36 -26.31
C LEU A 200 8.03 -8.86 -24.99
N GLY A 201 6.72 -9.12 -24.95
CA GLY A 201 6.05 -9.67 -23.75
C GLY A 201 6.58 -11.06 -23.38
N LEU A 202 6.80 -11.94 -24.36
CA LEU A 202 7.40 -13.25 -24.15
C LEU A 202 8.86 -13.15 -23.68
N PHE A 203 9.67 -12.28 -24.30
CA PHE A 203 11.05 -12.03 -23.90
C PHE A 203 11.13 -11.55 -22.44
N MET A 204 10.33 -10.56 -22.07
CA MET A 204 10.27 -10.05 -20.70
C MET A 204 9.79 -11.12 -19.72
N SER A 205 8.78 -11.92 -20.09
CA SER A 205 8.31 -13.03 -19.27
C SER A 205 9.42 -14.04 -19.00
N THR A 206 10.18 -14.43 -20.02
CA THR A 206 11.31 -15.35 -19.88
C THR A 206 12.37 -14.78 -18.96
N LEU A 207 12.68 -13.49 -19.09
CA LEU A 207 13.65 -12.81 -18.23
C LEU A 207 13.25 -12.87 -16.74
N PHE A 208 11.98 -12.59 -16.43
CA PHE A 208 11.49 -12.68 -15.05
C PHE A 208 11.53 -14.10 -14.49
N TYR A 209 11.18 -15.12 -15.29
CA TYR A 209 11.28 -16.52 -14.84
C TYR A 209 12.73 -16.97 -14.62
N VAL A 210 13.64 -16.62 -15.55
CA VAL A 210 15.07 -16.91 -15.39
C VAL A 210 15.62 -16.23 -14.14
N GLY A 211 15.31 -14.94 -13.94
CA GLY A 211 15.69 -14.21 -12.73
C GLY A 211 15.15 -14.86 -11.45
N SER A 212 13.91 -15.34 -11.47
CA SER A 212 13.28 -16.03 -10.33
C SER A 212 13.99 -17.35 -10.00
N ILE A 213 14.30 -18.17 -11.01
CA ILE A 213 15.04 -19.43 -10.83
C ILE A 213 16.45 -19.14 -10.30
N CYS A 214 17.16 -18.16 -10.87
CA CYS A 214 18.47 -17.73 -10.37
C CYS A 214 18.40 -17.29 -8.90
N GLY A 215 17.35 -16.55 -8.52
CA GLY A 215 17.11 -16.15 -7.13
C GLY A 215 16.92 -17.33 -6.18
N VAL A 216 16.15 -18.35 -6.58
CA VAL A 216 15.97 -19.59 -5.81
C VAL A 216 17.29 -20.34 -5.64
N VAL A 217 18.07 -20.52 -6.71
CA VAL A 217 19.39 -21.17 -6.65
C VAL A 217 20.35 -20.40 -5.74
N TYR A 218 20.35 -19.07 -5.85
CA TYR A 218 21.16 -18.20 -5.00
C TYR A 218 20.78 -18.33 -3.51
N MET A 219 19.48 -18.40 -3.20
CA MET A 219 19.01 -18.63 -1.83
C MET A 219 19.44 -20.00 -1.30
N TYR A 220 19.34 -21.07 -2.09
CA TYR A 220 19.78 -22.40 -1.64
C TYR A 220 21.27 -22.44 -1.30
N THR A 221 22.10 -21.91 -2.20
CA THR A 221 23.55 -21.93 -2.05
C THR A 221 24.04 -21.05 -0.90
N THR A 222 23.34 -19.96 -0.61
CA THR A 222 23.79 -18.96 0.38
C THR A 222 23.14 -19.13 1.75
N TYR A 223 21.88 -19.58 1.84
CA TYR A 223 21.12 -19.62 3.12
C TYR A 223 20.64 -21.02 3.52
N ALA A 224 20.85 -22.04 2.67
CA ALA A 224 20.37 -23.40 2.91
C ALA A 224 21.41 -24.47 2.52
N SER A 225 22.70 -24.11 2.59
CA SER A 225 23.82 -25.01 2.25
C SER A 225 24.03 -26.15 3.26
N ARG A 226 23.51 -26.01 4.49
CA ARG A 226 23.66 -26.97 5.58
C ARG A 226 22.30 -27.58 5.94
N SER A 227 22.28 -28.88 6.23
CA SER A 227 21.07 -29.59 6.68
C SER A 227 20.52 -29.07 8.03
N SER A 228 21.35 -28.39 8.82
CA SER A 228 20.93 -27.71 10.06
C SER A 228 19.97 -26.54 9.83
N CYS A 229 19.87 -26.03 8.59
CA CYS A 229 19.04 -24.89 8.21
C CYS A 229 17.69 -25.33 7.65
N SER A 230 17.02 -26.25 8.35
CA SER A 230 15.77 -26.89 7.90
C SER A 230 14.65 -25.90 7.60
N LEU A 231 14.56 -24.81 8.37
CA LEU A 231 13.54 -23.78 8.20
C LEU A 231 13.78 -22.94 6.94
N ASN A 232 15.02 -22.56 6.64
CA ASN A 232 15.34 -21.87 5.38
C ASN A 232 15.16 -22.79 4.17
N ILE A 233 15.53 -24.08 4.29
CA ILE A 233 15.23 -25.09 3.27
C ILE A 233 13.72 -25.17 3.03
N PHE A 234 12.91 -25.23 4.08
CA PHE A 234 11.45 -25.28 3.99
C PHE A 234 10.87 -24.03 3.29
N PHE A 235 11.30 -22.83 3.65
CA PHE A 235 10.82 -21.61 3.00
C PHE A 235 11.15 -21.59 1.50
N ILE A 236 12.40 -21.86 1.13
CA ILE A 236 12.83 -21.81 -0.28
C ILE A 236 12.16 -22.92 -1.09
N THR A 237 12.04 -24.14 -0.56
CA THR A 237 11.33 -25.25 -1.22
C THR A 237 9.87 -24.90 -1.46
N TRP A 238 9.19 -24.36 -0.45
CA TRP A 238 7.79 -23.98 -0.57
C TRP A 238 7.58 -22.84 -1.58
N THR A 239 8.45 -21.82 -1.57
CA THR A 239 8.47 -20.77 -2.60
C THR A 239 8.58 -21.37 -4.00
N ALA A 240 9.51 -22.31 -4.23
CA ALA A 240 9.66 -22.97 -5.52
C ALA A 240 8.40 -23.74 -5.96
N ILE A 241 7.70 -24.39 -5.02
CA ILE A 241 6.41 -25.05 -5.27
C ILE A 241 5.35 -24.02 -5.68
N LEU A 242 5.26 -22.88 -4.98
CA LEU A 242 4.33 -21.80 -5.34
C LEU A 242 4.60 -21.24 -6.75
N LEU A 243 5.86 -21.07 -7.13
CA LEU A 243 6.23 -20.68 -8.50
C LEU A 243 5.75 -21.70 -9.53
N ALA A 244 6.00 -22.98 -9.29
CA ALA A 244 5.56 -24.06 -10.18
C ALA A 244 4.02 -24.08 -10.30
N ALA A 245 3.31 -23.95 -9.19
CA ALA A 245 1.84 -23.89 -9.18
C ALA A 245 1.31 -22.70 -9.98
N MET A 246 1.85 -21.49 -9.78
CA MET A 246 1.45 -20.29 -10.53
C MET A 246 1.71 -20.44 -12.04
N LEU A 247 2.84 -21.05 -12.43
CA LEU A 247 3.17 -21.32 -13.82
C LEU A 247 2.17 -22.30 -14.46
N VAL A 248 1.88 -23.42 -13.78
CA VAL A 248 0.91 -24.43 -14.26
C VAL A 248 -0.48 -23.83 -14.43
N VAL A 249 -0.96 -23.07 -13.44
CA VAL A 249 -2.28 -22.41 -13.50
C VAL A 249 -2.33 -21.38 -14.63
N SER A 250 -1.26 -20.62 -14.84
CA SER A 250 -1.20 -19.59 -15.89
C SER A 250 -1.19 -20.18 -17.31
N LEU A 251 -0.58 -21.37 -17.48
CA LEU A 251 -0.54 -22.11 -18.74
C LEU A 251 -1.83 -22.88 -19.04
N HIS A 252 -2.73 -23.03 -18.06
CA HIS A 252 -3.94 -23.79 -18.24
C HIS A 252 -4.84 -23.15 -19.31
N SER A 253 -5.32 -23.97 -20.26
CA SER A 253 -6.03 -23.53 -21.47
C SER A 253 -7.28 -22.70 -21.19
N LYS A 254 -7.97 -22.94 -20.07
CA LYS A 254 -9.16 -22.15 -19.66
C LYS A 254 -8.83 -20.79 -19.06
N VAL A 255 -7.60 -20.56 -18.59
CA VAL A 255 -7.18 -19.29 -17.96
C VAL A 255 -6.53 -18.39 -19.00
N ASN A 256 -5.59 -18.94 -19.78
CA ASN A 256 -4.85 -18.34 -20.90
C ASN A 256 -4.58 -16.82 -20.77
N ARG A 257 -4.18 -16.37 -19.58
CA ARG A 257 -3.70 -15.00 -19.34
C ARG A 257 -2.20 -15.00 -19.54
N GLY A 258 -1.68 -14.09 -20.37
CA GLY A 258 -0.28 -14.09 -20.82
C GLY A 258 0.76 -14.31 -19.71
N LEU A 259 1.83 -15.03 -20.04
CA LEU A 259 2.85 -15.50 -19.09
C LEU A 259 3.59 -14.39 -18.31
N LEU A 260 3.62 -13.17 -18.84
CA LEU A 260 4.36 -12.04 -18.27
C LEU A 260 3.88 -11.68 -16.86
N SER A 261 2.55 -11.66 -16.63
CA SER A 261 2.00 -11.39 -15.29
C SER A 261 2.48 -12.42 -14.25
N SER A 262 2.56 -13.70 -14.65
CA SER A 262 3.00 -14.78 -13.76
C SER A 262 4.50 -14.76 -13.53
N GLY A 263 5.29 -14.36 -14.54
CA GLY A 263 6.73 -14.15 -14.39
C GLY A 263 7.05 -13.02 -13.41
N ILE A 264 6.38 -11.87 -13.53
CA ILE A 264 6.55 -10.74 -12.60
C ILE A 264 6.15 -11.16 -11.18
N MET A 265 5.03 -11.87 -11.04
CA MET A 265 4.58 -12.39 -9.75
C MET A 265 5.59 -13.37 -9.15
N ALA A 266 6.14 -14.29 -9.95
CA ALA A 266 7.18 -15.22 -9.53
C ALA A 266 8.41 -14.49 -8.96
N SER A 267 8.86 -13.42 -9.64
CA SER A 267 9.98 -12.60 -9.15
C SER A 267 9.65 -11.90 -7.83
N TYR A 268 8.41 -11.41 -7.68
CA TYR A 268 7.94 -10.78 -6.44
C TYR A 268 7.92 -11.75 -5.26
N ILE A 269 7.43 -12.99 -5.45
CA ILE A 269 7.39 -14.02 -4.41
C ILE A 269 8.81 -14.44 -4.00
N VAL A 270 9.72 -14.65 -4.98
CA VAL A 270 11.14 -14.91 -4.68
C VAL A 270 11.76 -13.77 -3.88
N PHE A 271 11.44 -12.51 -4.22
CA PHE A 271 11.90 -11.34 -3.48
C PHE A 271 11.35 -11.29 -2.04
N LEU A 272 10.08 -11.64 -1.81
CA LEU A 272 9.51 -11.70 -0.47
C LEU A 272 10.18 -12.79 0.38
N CYS A 273 10.41 -13.97 -0.18
CA CYS A 273 11.14 -15.06 0.47
C CYS A 273 12.57 -14.62 0.86
N TRP A 274 13.28 -13.98 -0.08
CA TRP A 274 14.60 -13.40 0.19
C TRP A 274 14.57 -12.40 1.36
N CYS A 275 13.59 -11.50 1.35
CA CYS A 275 13.41 -10.52 2.43
C CYS A 275 13.11 -11.19 3.79
N ALA A 276 12.35 -12.27 3.81
CA ALA A 276 12.03 -13.02 5.01
C ALA A 276 13.26 -13.69 5.62
N ILE A 277 14.05 -14.39 4.80
CA ILE A 277 15.29 -15.06 5.23
C ILE A 277 16.31 -14.03 5.75
N ARG A 278 16.44 -12.88 5.06
CA ARG A 278 17.30 -11.78 5.53
C ARG A 278 16.85 -11.11 6.83
N SER A 279 15.62 -11.38 7.28
CA SER A 279 15.07 -10.90 8.55
C SER A 279 15.33 -11.87 9.72
N GLU A 280 15.90 -13.04 9.44
CA GLU A 280 16.23 -14.05 10.45
C GLU A 280 17.18 -13.47 11.52
N PRO A 281 16.96 -13.75 12.82
CA PRO A 281 17.85 -13.27 13.86
C PRO A 281 19.23 -13.93 13.77
N ALA A 282 20.28 -13.16 14.08
CA ALA A 282 21.68 -13.56 13.92
C ALA A 282 22.17 -14.75 14.78
N THR A 283 21.30 -15.35 15.60
CA THR A 283 21.60 -16.50 16.46
C THR A 283 21.65 -17.82 15.69
N LEU A 284 21.06 -17.89 14.50
CA LEU A 284 21.05 -19.09 13.64
C LEU A 284 21.75 -18.73 12.31
N ARG A 285 23.09 -18.85 12.25
CA ARG A 285 23.86 -18.44 11.05
C ARG A 285 23.80 -19.53 9.97
N CYS A 286 22.79 -19.43 9.12
CA CYS A 286 22.63 -20.22 7.92
C CYS A 286 23.28 -19.58 6.66
N GLU A 287 23.78 -18.35 6.77
CA GLU A 287 24.44 -17.61 5.69
C GLU A 287 25.89 -18.10 5.47
N THR A 288 26.19 -18.66 4.28
CA THR A 288 27.49 -19.27 3.95
C THR A 288 28.56 -18.31 3.41
N LYS A 289 28.55 -17.02 3.80
CA LYS A 289 29.61 -16.07 3.43
C LYS A 289 30.21 -15.39 4.64
N ASP A 290 31.55 -15.47 4.74
CA ASP A 290 32.37 -14.62 5.58
C ASP A 290 32.15 -13.15 5.22
N GLN A 291 31.19 -12.51 5.89
CA GLN A 291 31.10 -11.06 6.01
C GLN A 291 31.77 -10.62 7.32
N GLU A 292 32.96 -11.17 7.59
CA GLU A 292 34.01 -10.41 8.29
C GLU A 292 34.67 -9.47 7.28
N LYS A 293 34.01 -8.35 6.99
CA LYS A 293 34.71 -7.10 6.68
C LYS A 293 33.77 -5.93 6.93
N ARG A 294 33.82 -5.54 8.21
CA ARG A 294 33.48 -4.22 8.75
C ARG A 294 33.94 -3.12 7.79
N ASN A 295 33.06 -2.71 6.89
CA ASN A 295 33.07 -1.41 6.20
C ASN A 295 31.63 -1.08 5.81
N GLY A 296 31.05 -0.03 6.40
CA GLY A 296 29.83 0.57 5.87
C GLY A 296 28.71 0.87 6.87
N GLY A 297 28.99 1.58 7.97
CA GLY A 297 27.89 2.25 8.70
C GLY A 297 26.99 3.06 7.74
N TRP A 298 27.59 3.71 6.75
CA TRP A 298 26.89 4.38 5.66
C TRP A 298 26.00 3.45 4.81
N ILE A 299 26.43 2.22 4.53
CA ILE A 299 25.62 1.24 3.75
C ILE A 299 24.38 0.84 4.55
N THR A 300 24.50 0.64 5.87
CA THR A 300 23.34 0.34 6.73
C THR A 300 22.37 1.52 6.84
N ILE A 301 22.88 2.76 6.91
CA ILE A 301 22.05 3.98 6.92
C ILE A 301 21.32 4.13 5.59
N ILE A 302 22.01 3.93 4.46
CA ILE A 302 21.41 3.99 3.13
C ILE A 302 20.32 2.92 2.99
N GLY A 303 20.58 1.67 3.41
CA GLY A 303 19.58 0.61 3.39
C GLY A 303 18.34 0.94 4.24
N PHE A 304 18.56 1.56 5.40
CA PHE A 304 17.48 2.03 6.27
C PHE A 304 16.64 3.14 5.64
N LEU A 305 17.26 4.13 4.99
CA LEU A 305 16.54 5.20 4.27
C LEU A 305 15.76 4.66 3.06
N ILE A 306 16.33 3.70 2.32
CA ILE A 306 15.63 3.01 1.24
C ILE A 306 14.39 2.30 1.78
N ALA A 307 14.50 1.63 2.93
CA ALA A 307 13.35 0.99 3.57
C ALA A 307 12.26 2.00 3.97
N ILE A 308 12.62 3.15 4.54
CA ILE A 308 11.65 4.24 4.82
C ILE A 308 10.94 4.68 3.53
N PHE A 309 11.69 4.91 2.46
CA PHE A 309 11.11 5.32 1.19
C PHE A 309 10.19 4.24 0.62
N ALA A 310 10.58 2.96 0.72
CA ALA A 310 9.73 1.83 0.32
C ALA A 310 8.42 1.76 1.11
N ILE A 311 8.44 2.02 2.42
CA ILE A 311 7.24 2.08 3.27
C ILE A 311 6.30 3.21 2.81
N VAL A 312 6.86 4.40 2.59
CA VAL A 312 6.09 5.57 2.12
C VAL A 312 5.48 5.30 0.75
N MET A 313 6.27 4.75 -0.18
CA MET A 313 5.81 4.39 -1.51
C MET A 313 4.73 3.31 -1.47
N ALA A 314 4.86 2.30 -0.61
CA ALA A 314 3.85 1.29 -0.41
C ALA A 314 2.52 1.88 0.08
N ALA A 315 2.55 2.77 1.07
CA ALA A 315 1.35 3.44 1.56
C ALA A 315 0.74 4.36 0.50
N PHE A 316 1.57 5.13 -0.20
CA PHE A 316 1.14 6.05 -1.26
C PHE A 316 0.52 5.30 -2.44
N SER A 317 1.18 4.28 -2.97
CA SER A 317 0.69 3.48 -4.10
C SER A 317 -0.61 2.76 -3.75
N THR A 318 -0.68 2.18 -2.55
CA THR A 318 -1.90 1.51 -2.07
C THR A 318 -3.03 2.52 -1.91
N GLY A 319 -2.77 3.72 -1.37
CA GLY A 319 -3.80 4.73 -1.14
C GLY A 319 -4.39 5.33 -2.42
N ILE A 320 -3.62 5.39 -3.51
CA ILE A 320 -4.11 5.89 -4.81
C ILE A 320 -4.85 4.81 -5.62
N ASP A 321 -4.67 3.53 -5.30
CA ASP A 321 -5.32 2.40 -6.00
C ASP A 321 -6.77 2.15 -5.53
N SER A 322 -7.48 3.22 -5.16
CA SER A 322 -8.87 3.15 -4.69
C SER A 322 -9.83 2.60 -5.74
N LYS A 323 -9.44 2.60 -7.02
CA LYS A 323 -10.25 2.08 -8.14
C LYS A 323 -10.51 0.58 -8.01
N CYS A 324 -9.61 -0.18 -7.38
CA CYS A 324 -9.83 -1.60 -7.11
C CYS A 324 -10.99 -1.84 -6.11
N PHE A 325 -11.32 -0.83 -5.30
CA PHE A 325 -12.31 -0.91 -4.23
C PHE A 325 -13.57 -0.06 -4.49
N GLN A 326 -13.67 0.59 -5.65
CA GLN A 326 -14.84 1.36 -6.08
C GLN A 326 -15.77 0.49 -6.92
N PHE A 327 -17.00 0.29 -6.44
CA PHE A 327 -18.03 -0.52 -7.10
C PHE A 327 -18.89 0.22 -8.14
N SER A 328 -18.77 1.56 -8.25
CA SER A 328 -19.52 2.35 -9.23
C SER A 328 -18.57 2.96 -10.27
N LYS A 329 -18.92 2.77 -11.55
CA LYS A 329 -18.04 3.04 -12.71
C LYS A 329 -18.40 4.33 -13.45
N ASP A 330 -19.48 4.98 -13.08
CA ASP A 330 -19.96 6.21 -13.72
C ASP A 330 -19.23 7.41 -13.12
N LYS A 331 -18.34 8.00 -13.92
CA LYS A 331 -17.57 9.18 -13.55
C LYS A 331 -18.18 10.40 -14.24
N ASP A 332 -18.98 11.14 -13.49
CA ASP A 332 -19.34 12.50 -13.85
C ASP A 332 -18.09 13.41 -13.84
N GLU A 333 -18.09 14.49 -14.63
CA GLU A 333 -16.95 15.41 -14.74
C GLU A 333 -16.56 16.08 -13.40
N ASP A 334 -17.55 16.26 -12.51
CA ASP A 334 -17.43 16.84 -11.18
C ASP A 334 -16.96 15.85 -10.09
N SER A 335 -16.73 14.58 -10.45
CA SER A 335 -16.33 13.53 -9.50
C SER A 335 -14.89 13.69 -9.02
N ILE A 336 -14.64 13.34 -7.77
CA ILE A 336 -13.30 13.37 -7.20
C ILE A 336 -12.34 12.36 -7.88
N PRO A 337 -11.04 12.68 -8.01
CA PRO A 337 -10.13 11.87 -8.83
C PRO A 337 -9.73 10.52 -8.21
N TYR A 338 -10.10 10.28 -6.94
CA TYR A 338 -9.82 9.11 -6.10
C TYR A 338 -10.68 9.18 -4.84
N ASN A 339 -10.89 8.06 -4.15
CA ASN A 339 -11.62 8.05 -2.90
C ASN A 339 -10.73 8.58 -1.75
N TYR A 340 -11.07 9.77 -1.22
CA TYR A 340 -10.31 10.40 -0.14
C TYR A 340 -10.35 9.58 1.15
N GLY A 341 -11.50 9.00 1.48
CA GLY A 341 -11.63 8.10 2.62
C GLY A 341 -10.68 6.90 2.51
N PHE A 342 -10.70 6.20 1.37
CA PHE A 342 -9.80 5.07 1.14
C PHE A 342 -8.32 5.47 1.23
N PHE A 343 -7.96 6.63 0.67
CA PHE A 343 -6.60 7.14 0.77
C PHE A 343 -6.18 7.34 2.23
N HIS A 344 -6.98 8.04 3.04
CA HIS A 344 -6.62 8.33 4.44
C HIS A 344 -6.64 7.10 5.34
N ILE A 345 -7.57 6.14 5.15
CA ILE A 345 -7.56 4.90 5.94
C ILE A 345 -6.32 4.04 5.62
N VAL A 346 -5.86 4.02 4.37
CA VAL A 346 -4.61 3.34 4.00
C VAL A 346 -3.40 3.98 4.66
N PHE A 347 -3.32 5.32 4.72
CA PHE A 347 -2.24 6.01 5.45
C PHE A 347 -2.33 5.80 6.96
N SER A 348 -3.53 5.72 7.52
CA SER A 348 -3.76 5.40 8.94
C SER A 348 -3.29 3.98 9.29
N LEU A 349 -3.62 2.99 8.47
CA LEU A 349 -3.12 1.62 8.59
C LEU A 349 -1.60 1.55 8.30
N GLY A 350 -1.12 2.35 7.36
CA GLY A 350 0.29 2.53 7.06
C GLY A 350 1.07 3.06 8.26
N ALA A 351 0.45 3.90 9.09
CA ALA A 351 1.05 4.39 10.33
C ALA A 351 1.32 3.25 11.32
N MET A 352 0.37 2.33 11.47
CA MET A 352 0.52 1.13 12.27
C MET A 352 1.58 0.18 11.67
N TYR A 353 1.59 0.03 10.34
CA TYR A 353 2.56 -0.79 9.62
C TYR A 353 3.99 -0.33 9.84
N PHE A 354 4.33 0.94 9.60
CA PHE A 354 5.72 1.40 9.76
C PHE A 354 6.21 1.21 11.19
N ALA A 355 5.33 1.37 12.19
CA ALA A 355 5.68 1.16 13.58
C ALA A 355 6.10 -0.28 13.85
N MET A 356 5.33 -1.25 13.34
CA MET A 356 5.67 -2.67 13.44
C MET A 356 7.00 -2.98 12.79
N LEU A 357 7.31 -2.41 11.62
CA LEU A 357 8.61 -2.61 10.99
C LEU A 357 9.77 -2.05 11.83
N PHE A 358 9.56 -0.86 12.39
CA PHE A 358 10.59 -0.15 13.17
C PHE A 358 10.92 -0.84 14.49
N ILE A 359 9.95 -1.53 15.09
CA ILE A 359 10.13 -2.35 16.30
C ILE A 359 10.34 -3.83 15.98
N SER A 360 10.47 -4.20 14.69
CA SER A 360 10.66 -5.58 14.24
C SER A 360 9.56 -6.56 14.68
N TRP A 361 8.31 -6.09 14.74
CA TRP A 361 7.11 -6.85 15.14
C TRP A 361 7.13 -7.37 16.58
N ASP A 362 8.08 -6.90 17.39
CA ASP A 362 8.26 -7.31 18.77
C ASP A 362 8.13 -6.09 19.70
N LEU A 363 7.14 -6.12 20.59
CA LEU A 363 6.89 -5.03 21.54
C LEU A 363 7.82 -5.10 22.76
N ASN A 364 8.37 -6.28 23.06
CA ASN A 364 9.11 -6.55 24.29
C ASN A 364 10.62 -6.48 24.08
N ASN A 365 11.10 -6.68 22.85
CA ASN A 365 12.52 -6.61 22.52
C ASN A 365 12.90 -5.28 21.85
N SER A 366 14.11 -4.80 22.15
CA SER A 366 14.65 -3.60 21.53
C SER A 366 15.13 -3.90 20.10
N ALA A 367 14.61 -3.17 19.11
CA ALA A 367 15.20 -3.17 17.77
C ALA A 367 16.65 -2.64 17.81
N ARG A 368 17.56 -3.26 17.06
CA ARG A 368 18.95 -2.80 16.95
C ARG A 368 18.99 -1.46 16.20
N LYS A 369 19.87 -0.54 16.61
CA LYS A 369 20.09 0.73 15.90
C LYS A 369 20.35 0.48 14.41
N TRP A 370 19.75 1.29 13.53
CA TRP A 370 19.87 1.15 12.08
C TRP A 370 19.34 -0.17 11.48
N SER A 371 18.52 -0.92 12.22
CA SER A 371 17.83 -2.11 11.71
C SER A 371 16.32 -1.88 11.61
N ILE A 372 15.70 -2.54 10.64
CA ILE A 372 14.24 -2.63 10.46
C ILE A 372 13.95 -4.10 10.24
N ASP A 373 12.85 -4.59 10.82
CA ASP A 373 12.34 -5.92 10.51
C ASP A 373 13.33 -7.07 10.74
N VAL A 374 14.04 -7.08 11.87
CA VAL A 374 14.95 -8.17 12.21
C VAL A 374 14.39 -8.96 13.39
N GLY A 375 14.05 -10.22 13.15
CA GLY A 375 13.52 -11.14 14.16
C GLY A 375 12.57 -12.18 13.55
N TRP A 376 12.33 -13.26 14.29
CA TRP A 376 11.46 -14.35 13.85
C TRP A 376 10.04 -13.89 13.51
N ALA A 377 9.49 -12.94 14.26
CA ALA A 377 8.18 -12.37 13.98
C ALA A 377 8.14 -11.71 12.59
N SER A 378 9.15 -10.88 12.26
CA SER A 378 9.23 -10.25 10.94
C SER A 378 9.44 -11.27 9.81
N THR A 379 10.28 -12.28 10.02
CA THR A 379 10.46 -13.39 9.06
C THR A 379 9.14 -14.07 8.75
N TRP A 380 8.38 -14.49 9.78
CA TRP A 380 7.09 -15.16 9.58
C TRP A 380 6.05 -14.28 8.93
N VAL A 381 5.96 -13.00 9.30
CA VAL A 381 5.04 -12.06 8.64
C VAL A 381 5.32 -11.96 7.14
N LYS A 382 6.60 -11.89 6.75
CA LYS A 382 7.00 -11.83 5.33
C LYS A 382 6.68 -13.13 4.57
N ILE A 383 6.92 -14.30 5.18
CA ILE A 383 6.55 -15.60 4.58
C ILE A 383 5.04 -15.75 4.44
N ILE A 384 4.27 -15.39 5.46
CA ILE A 384 2.80 -15.46 5.39
C ILE A 384 2.28 -14.49 4.33
N ASN A 385 2.86 -13.28 4.23
CA ASN A 385 2.52 -12.32 3.18
C ASN A 385 2.84 -12.86 1.78
N GLU A 386 3.95 -13.58 1.61
CA GLU A 386 4.29 -14.30 0.38
C GLU A 386 3.25 -15.35 0.00
N TRP A 387 2.79 -16.15 0.97
CA TRP A 387 1.78 -17.19 0.73
C TRP A 387 0.45 -16.57 0.31
N PHE A 388 0.00 -15.52 1.02
CA PHE A 388 -1.18 -14.77 0.62
C PHE A 388 -1.02 -14.17 -0.77
N ALA A 389 0.18 -13.72 -1.14
CA ALA A 389 0.45 -13.17 -2.47
C ALA A 389 0.20 -14.23 -3.55
N ALA A 390 0.79 -15.41 -3.41
CA ALA A 390 0.54 -16.53 -4.32
C ALA A 390 -0.94 -16.88 -4.39
N THR A 391 -1.60 -17.04 -3.24
CA THR A 391 -3.00 -17.45 -3.16
C THR A 391 -3.93 -16.43 -3.82
N ILE A 392 -3.78 -15.14 -3.54
CA ILE A 392 -4.59 -14.08 -4.15
C ILE A 392 -4.37 -14.06 -5.66
N TYR A 393 -3.13 -14.16 -6.13
CA TYR A 393 -2.83 -14.18 -7.56
C TYR A 393 -3.46 -15.39 -8.27
N ILE A 394 -3.28 -16.60 -7.72
CA ILE A 394 -3.88 -17.83 -8.25
C ILE A 394 -5.41 -17.70 -8.27
N TRP A 395 -6.01 -17.20 -7.19
CA TRP A 395 -7.46 -16.99 -7.12
C TRP A 395 -7.94 -15.97 -8.16
N MET A 396 -7.19 -14.89 -8.41
CA MET A 396 -7.52 -13.91 -9.45
C MET A 396 -7.50 -14.51 -10.86
N LEU A 397 -6.65 -15.50 -11.11
CA LEU A 397 -6.63 -16.24 -12.37
C LEU A 397 -7.81 -17.22 -12.49
N ILE A 398 -8.16 -17.92 -11.40
CA ILE A 398 -9.18 -18.98 -11.40
C ILE A 398 -10.61 -18.41 -11.30
N SER A 399 -10.81 -17.34 -10.53
CA SER A 399 -12.14 -16.79 -10.22
C SER A 399 -13.01 -16.46 -11.44
N PRO A 400 -12.49 -15.84 -12.53
CA PRO A 400 -13.27 -15.60 -13.74
C PRO A 400 -13.75 -16.89 -14.41
N VAL A 401 -12.90 -17.92 -14.45
CA VAL A 401 -13.22 -19.22 -15.08
C VAL A 401 -14.30 -19.95 -14.30
N VAL A 402 -14.19 -19.97 -12.97
CA VAL A 402 -15.20 -20.59 -12.08
C VAL A 402 -16.54 -19.87 -12.20
N ARG A 403 -16.54 -18.52 -12.29
CA ARG A 403 -17.77 -17.75 -12.49
C ARG A 403 -18.42 -17.98 -13.85
N GLN A 404 -17.63 -18.09 -14.92
CA GLN A 404 -18.16 -18.37 -16.26
C GLN A 404 -18.83 -19.75 -16.34
N ASN A 405 -18.22 -20.78 -15.77
CA ASN A 405 -18.84 -22.11 -15.74
C ASN A 405 -20.18 -22.11 -14.97
N LYS A 406 -20.27 -21.39 -13.84
CA LYS A 406 -21.54 -21.27 -13.09
C LYS A 406 -22.66 -20.59 -13.87
N VAL A 407 -22.34 -19.58 -14.69
CA VAL A 407 -23.34 -18.93 -15.54
C VAL A 407 -23.81 -19.89 -16.62
N MET A 408 -22.90 -20.64 -17.24
CA MET A 408 -23.22 -21.62 -18.28
C MET A 408 -24.07 -22.79 -17.76
N ASP A 409 -23.78 -23.29 -16.56
CA ASP A 409 -24.61 -24.33 -15.91
C ASP A 409 -26.00 -23.80 -15.53
N SER A 410 -26.10 -22.53 -15.11
CA SER A 410 -27.39 -21.89 -14.75
C SER A 410 -28.28 -21.65 -15.97
N ASP A 411 -27.72 -21.29 -17.13
CA ASP A 411 -28.47 -21.15 -18.39
C ASP A 411 -28.90 -22.53 -18.91
N GLY A 412 -28.03 -23.55 -18.80
CA GLY A 412 -28.36 -24.92 -19.19
C GLY A 412 -29.51 -25.53 -18.37
N THR A 413 -29.61 -25.18 -17.08
CA THR A 413 -30.69 -25.67 -16.21
C THR A 413 -32.04 -24.99 -16.50
N MET A 414 -32.06 -23.78 -17.09
CA MET A 414 -33.30 -23.12 -17.53
C MET A 414 -33.81 -23.60 -18.90
N GLN A 415 -32.98 -24.27 -19.69
CA GLN A 415 -33.37 -24.85 -20.98
C GLN A 415 -33.92 -26.29 -20.88
N GLU A 416 -33.84 -26.94 -19.72
CA GLU A 416 -34.36 -28.31 -19.48
C GLU A 416 -35.71 -28.34 -18.73
N THR A 417 -36.64 -27.42 -19.00
CA THR A 417 -38.06 -27.69 -18.79
C THR A 417 -38.69 -28.15 -20.11
N PRO A 418 -38.98 -29.45 -20.30
CA PRO A 418 -39.69 -29.91 -21.48
C PRO A 418 -41.18 -29.53 -21.35
N GLU A 419 -41.66 -28.66 -22.24
CA GLU A 419 -43.07 -28.63 -22.63
C GLU A 419 -43.43 -30.00 -23.23
N SER A 420 -43.99 -30.88 -22.42
CA SER A 420 -44.58 -32.14 -22.87
C SER A 420 -45.60 -32.65 -21.87
N SER A 421 -46.82 -32.09 -21.93
CA SER A 421 -48.08 -32.83 -21.73
C SER A 421 -49.28 -31.90 -21.96
N MET A 422 -49.74 -31.78 -23.20
CA MET A 422 -51.16 -31.58 -23.55
C MET A 422 -51.33 -31.68 -25.07
N ALA A 423 -51.51 -32.90 -25.56
CA ALA A 423 -52.29 -33.25 -26.74
C ALA A 423 -52.66 -34.74 -26.66
#